data_AF-A0A524AVU5-F1
#
_entry.id   AF-A0A524AVU5-F1
#
_cell.length_a   1.000
_cell.length_b   1.000
_cell.length_c   1.000
_cell.angle_alpha   90.00
_cell.angle_beta   90.00
_cell.angle_gamma   90.00
#
_symmetry.space_group_name_H-M   'P 1'
#
loop_
_entity.id
_entity.type
_entity.pdbx_description
1 polymer ?
#
loop_
_entity_poly.entity_id
_entity_poly.type
_entity_poly.pdbx_seq_one_letter_code
_entity_poly.pdbx_strand_id
1 'polypeptide(L)' 'HFSGLVKPSGKITLSGILQEQLELVLEAYGEYFDELKTTRKDQWCRVDGIRK' A
#
# COMPACT_ATOMS: atom_id res chain seq x y z
N HIS A 1 0.36 13.32 -7.81
CA HIS A 1 0.54 11.86 -7.66
C HIS A 1 1.41 11.57 -6.44
N PHE A 2 0.93 10.76 -5.50
CA PHE A 2 1.63 10.40 -4.26
C PHE A 2 2.96 9.66 -4.53
N SER A 3 3.04 8.94 -5.65
CA SER A 3 4.26 8.28 -6.13
C SER A 3 5.44 9.22 -6.37
N GLY A 4 5.22 10.51 -6.66
CA GLY A 4 6.30 11.49 -6.85
C GLY A 4 7.01 11.93 -5.56
N LEU A 5 6.43 11.64 -4.39
CA LEU A 5 6.96 12.05 -3.08
C LEU A 5 7.90 11.01 -2.46
N VAL A 6 7.92 9.80 -3.03
CA VAL A 6 8.72 8.67 -2.56
C VAL A 6 9.90 8.51 -3.51
N LYS A 7 11.10 8.29 -3.00
CA LYS A 7 12.27 8.00 -3.86
C LYS A 7 12.05 6.65 -4.59
N PRO A 8 12.63 6.43 -5.79
CA PRO A 8 12.69 5.08 -6.38
C PRO A 8 13.29 4.10 -5.36
N SER A 9 12.72 2.89 -5.23
CA SER A 9 12.98 1.93 -4.13
C SER A 9 12.62 2.42 -2.72
N GLY A 10 11.89 3.52 -2.60
CA GLY A 10 11.39 4.00 -1.32
C GLY A 10 10.26 3.13 -0.80
N LYS A 11 10.27 2.84 0.49
CA LYS A 11 9.23 2.04 1.15
C LYS A 11 8.06 2.93 1.54
N ILE A 12 6.85 2.42 1.35
CA ILE A 12 5.62 3.01 1.86
C ILE A 12 4.94 2.05 2.82
N THR A 13 4.25 2.61 3.79
CA THR A 13 3.37 1.88 4.69
C THR A 13 2.08 2.66 4.82
N LEU A 14 1.00 2.06 4.33
CA LEU A 14 -0.37 2.56 4.44
C LEU A 14 -1.03 1.79 5.57
N SER A 15 -1.29 2.46 6.69
CA SER A 15 -2.04 1.88 7.82
C SER A 15 -3.43 2.49 7.88
N GLY A 16 -4.39 1.77 8.46
CA GLY A 16 -5.76 2.27 8.63
C GLY A 16 -6.68 1.99 7.44
N ILE A 17 -6.38 0.95 6.66
CA ILE A 17 -7.23 0.51 5.55
C ILE A 17 -8.28 -0.43 6.10
N LEU A 18 -9.56 -0.24 5.77
CA LEU A 18 -10.59 -1.22 6.13
C LEU A 18 -10.47 -2.45 5.22
N GLN A 19 -10.83 -3.64 5.72
CA GLN A 19 -10.74 -4.88 4.92
C GLN A 19 -11.48 -4.78 3.58
N GLU A 20 -12.63 -4.12 3.56
CA GLU A 20 -13.45 -3.92 2.36
C GLU A 20 -12.79 -2.98 1.33
N GLN A 21 -11.91 -2.08 1.79
CA GLN A 21 -11.17 -1.15 0.94
C GLN A 21 -9.81 -1.69 0.51
N LEU A 22 -9.38 -2.82 1.08
CA LEU A 22 -8.05 -3.36 0.86
C LEU A 22 -7.79 -3.72 -0.60
N GLU A 23 -8.74 -4.39 -1.27
CA GLU A 23 -8.58 -4.78 -2.67
C GLU A 23 -8.42 -3.55 -3.57
N LEU A 24 -9.24 -2.52 -3.34
CA LEU A 24 -9.16 -1.25 -4.09
C LEU A 24 -7.83 -0.54 -3.86
N VAL A 25 -7.32 -0.55 -2.62
CA VAL A 25 -6.00 0.02 -2.31
C VAL A 25 -4.88 -0.78 -2.97
N LEU A 26 -4.93 -2.12 -2.95
CA LEU A 26 -3.92 -2.95 -3.60
C LEU A 26 -3.92 -2.75 -5.12
N GLU A 27 -5.09 -2.63 -5.75
CA GLU A 27 -5.21 -2.38 -7.18
C GLU A 27 -4.68 -1.00 -7.55
N ALA A 28 -5.11 0.05 -6.84
CA ALA A 28 -4.66 1.42 -7.10
C ALA A 28 -3.16 1.63 -6.85
N TYR A 29 -2.60 0.99 -5.82
CA TYR A 29 -1.17 1.12 -5.49
C TYR A 29 -0.30 0.11 -6.24
N GLY A 30 -0.83 -1.00 -6.74
CA GLY A 30 -0.08 -2.01 -7.51
C GLY A 30 0.45 -1.47 -8.84
N GLU A 31 -0.18 -0.43 -9.39
CA GLU A 31 0.32 0.28 -10.56
C GLU A 31 1.62 1.07 -10.29
N TYR A 32 1.84 1.49 -9.04
CA TYR A 32 2.95 2.38 -8.66
C TYR A 32 3.98 1.73 -7.71
N PHE A 33 3.61 0.66 -7.01
CA PHE A 33 4.40 0.03 -5.96
C PHE A 33 4.45 -1.50 -6.14
N ASP A 34 5.64 -2.07 -6.02
CA ASP A 34 5.90 -3.51 -5.93
C ASP A 34 5.93 -3.99 -4.47
N GLU A 35 5.97 -5.32 -4.29
CA GLU A 35 6.07 -5.97 -2.99
C GLU A 35 4.99 -5.53 -1.99
N LEU A 36 3.76 -5.32 -2.47
CA LEU A 36 2.62 -4.95 -1.63
C LEU A 36 2.28 -6.08 -0.65
N LYS A 37 2.77 -5.97 0.59
CA LYS A 37 2.49 -6.87 1.70
C LYS A 37 1.34 -6.33 2.52
N THR A 38 0.30 -7.13 2.67
CA THR A 38 -0.81 -6.75 3.55
C THR A 38 -0.70 -7.45 4.89
N THR A 39 -0.67 -6.67 5.96
CA THR A 39 -0.83 -7.14 7.35
C THR A 39 -2.24 -6.79 7.82
N ARG A 40 -3.05 -7.78 8.18
CA ARG A 40 -4.39 -7.56 8.76
C ARG A 40 -4.32 -7.66 10.28
N LYS A 41 -4.96 -6.73 10.98
CA LYS A 41 -5.12 -6.71 12.44
C LYS A 41 -6.55 -6.30 12.77
N ASP A 42 -7.34 -7.29 13.21
CA ASP A 42 -8.76 -7.14 13.50
C ASP A 42 -9.53 -6.60 12.26
N GLN A 43 -10.18 -5.45 12.42
CA GLN A 43 -10.93 -4.74 11.39
C GLN A 43 -10.06 -3.81 10.51
N TRP A 44 -8.76 -3.71 10.82
CA TRP A 44 -7.83 -2.84 10.11
C TRP A 44 -6.82 -3.66 9.31
N CYS A 45 -6.43 -3.09 8.18
CA CYS A 45 -5.37 -3.57 7.31
C CYS A 45 -4.28 -2.52 7.22
N ARG A 46 -3.07 -3.03 7.08
CA ARG A 46 -1.88 -2.27 6.74
C ARG A 46 -1.31 -2.85 5.45
N VAL A 47 -0.98 -1.99 4.49
CA VAL A 47 -0.32 -2.36 3.25
C VAL A 47 1.06 -1.72 3.26
N ASP A 48 2.08 -2.55 3.15
CA ASP A 48 3.48 -2.17 3.03
C ASP A 48 3.89 -2.38 1.57
N GLY A 49 4.63 -1.47 0.95
CA GLY A 49 5.03 -1.59 -0.45
C GLY A 49 6.33 -0.86 -0.76
N ILE A 50 6.92 -1.15 -1.92
CA ILE A 50 8.15 -0.52 -2.38
C ILE A 50 7.88 0.18 -3.71
N ARG A 51 8.28 1.44 -3.83
CA ARG A 51 8.07 2.20 -5.06
C ARG A 51 8.93 1.64 -6.19
N LYS A 52 8.31 1.40 -7.35
CA LYS A 52 9.00 1.20 -8.63
C LYS A 52 9.87 2.40 -8.99
#